data_AF-A0A956CMU0-F1
#
_entry.id   AF-A0A956CMU0-F1
#
_cell.length_a   1.000
_cell.length_b   1.000
_cell.length_c   1.000
_cell.angle_alpha   90.00
_cell.angle_beta   90.00
_cell.angle_gamma   90.00
#
_symmetry.space_group_name_H-M   'P 1'
#
loop_
_entity.id
_entity.type
_entity.pdbx_description
1 polymer ?
#
loop_
_entity_poly.entity_id
_entity_poly.type
_entity_poly.pdbx_seq_one_letter_code
_entity_poly.pdbx_strand_id
1 'polypeptide(L)'
;MSTLLASREAVLLFGGVALLVGLAFVASRVLRSLRHGFSVRLQLFFAILGTSLMATGVIGLWVIERLQARAAELALEYGAPSEALVQLIREFGPKLTTVFALLGAGAAGAAFALLVHGRRLTATFDALPPLRRHLSTLLAAVVFLGAAVQFNTHAYGVGVVQDRYPDGALAFARAHGLDARPLNTFQLGGYVIWAGQDRFKVLIDGRNDLLYPDAFFREVSDGQESAEGFGRIANRFESTWVLASNEPGRETFLQAGHVPPWTEVYWSEPAVIYARMDAYPGLRGMAFRYLQADDLLGSLGRAFGAAQRDPAVLSSVERELARMHAASPHGLRVLTLLTLFHDARGPAGAALRDKYFADLVSTYPDHPAVFEVARRLAGRPQVPATSNDTRGNAP
;
A
#
# COMPACT_ATOMS: atom_id res chain seq x y z
N MET A 1 -1.83 18.59 2.57
CA MET A 1 -3.14 17.91 2.74
C MET A 1 -3.02 16.47 3.15
N SER A 2 -1.93 15.74 2.86
CA SER A 2 -1.68 14.43 3.48
C SER A 2 -1.64 14.51 5.02
N THR A 3 -1.07 15.58 5.57
CA THR A 3 -1.20 15.95 6.99
C THR A 3 -2.64 16.23 7.41
N LEU A 4 -3.50 16.74 6.52
CA LEU A 4 -4.91 17.04 6.80
C LEU A 4 -5.82 15.80 6.75
N LEU A 5 -5.52 14.82 5.89
CA LEU A 5 -6.24 13.54 5.78
C LEU A 5 -5.78 12.55 6.85
N ALA A 6 -4.48 12.44 7.10
CA ALA A 6 -3.96 11.76 8.28
C ALA A 6 -4.43 12.46 9.56
N SER A 7 -4.53 13.81 9.58
CA SER A 7 -5.20 14.49 10.69
C SER A 7 -6.70 14.25 10.70
N ARG A 8 -7.37 13.95 9.59
CA ARG A 8 -8.81 13.69 9.58
C ARG A 8 -9.12 12.30 10.12
N GLU A 9 -8.35 11.29 9.71
CA GLU A 9 -8.43 9.95 10.27
C GLU A 9 -7.97 9.93 11.73
N ALA A 10 -6.90 10.66 12.06
CA ALA A 10 -6.49 10.85 13.45
C ALA A 10 -7.56 11.64 14.23
N VAL A 11 -8.18 12.68 13.68
CA VAL A 11 -9.27 13.42 14.34
C VAL A 11 -10.54 12.58 14.44
N LEU A 12 -10.82 11.67 13.51
CA LEU A 12 -11.94 10.75 13.62
C LEU A 12 -11.65 9.65 14.65
N LEU A 13 -10.41 9.17 14.73
CA LEU A 13 -9.99 8.15 15.69
C LEU A 13 -9.86 8.76 17.10
N PHE A 14 -9.05 9.80 17.27
CA PHE A 14 -8.87 10.51 18.54
C PHE A 14 -10.09 11.32 18.93
N GLY A 15 -10.80 11.96 17.99
CA GLY A 15 -12.06 12.64 18.26
C GLY A 15 -13.19 11.66 18.53
N GLY A 16 -13.20 10.49 17.88
CA GLY A 16 -14.09 9.38 18.21
C GLY A 16 -13.84 8.86 19.62
N VAL A 17 -12.58 8.63 20.00
CA VAL A 17 -12.18 8.23 21.36
C VAL A 17 -12.50 9.33 22.38
N ALA A 18 -12.21 10.59 22.09
CA ALA A 18 -12.52 11.73 22.96
C ALA A 18 -14.03 11.93 23.13
N LEU A 19 -14.80 11.78 22.06
CA LEU A 19 -16.27 11.81 22.09
C LEU A 19 -16.81 10.63 22.91
N LEU A 20 -16.23 9.44 22.77
CA LEU A 20 -16.56 8.26 23.56
C LEU A 20 -16.30 8.47 25.05
N VAL A 21 -15.13 9.01 25.40
CA VAL A 21 -14.77 9.36 26.78
C VAL A 21 -15.68 10.46 27.31
N GLY A 22 -15.98 11.47 26.49
CA GLY A 22 -16.90 12.57 26.82
C GLY A 22 -18.34 12.08 27.06
N LEU A 23 -18.86 11.23 26.18
CA LEU A 23 -20.19 10.61 26.32
C LEU A 23 -20.23 9.68 27.53
N ALA A 24 -19.20 8.88 27.79
CA ALA A 24 -19.10 8.06 29.00
C ALA A 24 -19.06 8.91 30.27
N PHE A 25 -18.36 10.06 30.24
CA PHE A 25 -18.32 11.02 31.34
C PHE A 25 -19.68 11.71 31.57
N VAL A 26 -20.34 12.17 30.52
CA VAL A 26 -21.67 12.80 30.60
C VAL A 26 -22.71 11.78 31.05
N ALA A 27 -22.72 10.58 30.49
CA ALA A 27 -23.59 9.48 30.92
C ALA A 27 -23.35 9.14 32.40
N SER A 28 -22.09 9.08 32.85
CA SER A 28 -21.73 8.89 34.25
C SER A 28 -22.29 10.02 35.14
N ARG A 29 -22.19 11.28 34.70
CA ARG A 29 -22.72 12.45 35.43
C ARG A 29 -24.25 12.46 35.49
N VAL A 30 -24.92 12.14 34.39
CA VAL A 30 -26.38 12.07 34.30
C VAL A 30 -26.91 10.89 35.14
N LEU A 31 -26.25 9.72 35.08
CA LEU A 31 -26.55 8.59 35.97
C LEU A 31 -26.38 8.95 37.45
N ARG A 32 -25.38 9.78 37.77
CA ARG A 32 -25.11 10.28 39.13
C ARG A 32 -26.13 11.33 39.58
N SER A 33 -26.64 12.17 38.66
CA SER A 33 -27.67 13.18 38.99
C SER A 33 -29.08 12.58 39.08
N LEU A 34 -29.35 11.51 38.34
CA LEU A 34 -30.68 10.88 38.29
C LEU A 34 -30.98 9.96 39.47
N ARG A 35 -30.00 9.56 40.30
CA ARG A 35 -30.24 8.58 41.37
C ARG A 35 -29.40 8.80 42.63
N HIS A 36 -30.05 9.30 43.68
CA HIS A 36 -29.71 8.89 45.04
C HIS A 36 -30.07 7.40 45.19
N GLY A 37 -29.11 6.48 45.04
CA GLY A 37 -29.34 5.05 45.33
C GLY A 37 -28.51 4.03 44.54
N PHE A 38 -27.78 4.42 43.48
CA PHE A 38 -26.94 3.47 42.74
C PHE A 38 -25.53 3.38 43.34
N SER A 39 -25.06 2.16 43.64
CA SER A 39 -23.71 1.97 44.16
C SER A 39 -22.65 2.37 43.12
N VAL A 40 -21.51 2.90 43.59
CA VAL A 40 -20.36 3.27 42.75
C VAL A 40 -19.92 2.12 41.83
N ARG A 41 -20.09 0.87 42.26
CA ARG A 41 -19.76 -0.32 41.45
C ARG A 41 -20.66 -0.48 40.23
N LEU A 42 -21.94 -0.15 40.38
CA LEU A 42 -22.92 -0.27 39.30
C LEU A 42 -22.72 0.86 38.27
N GLN A 43 -22.27 2.04 38.72
CA GLN A 43 -21.85 3.13 37.83
C GLN A 43 -20.62 2.74 37.00
N LEU A 44 -19.60 2.15 37.63
CA LEU A 44 -18.39 1.69 36.94
C LEU A 44 -18.71 0.55 35.94
N PHE A 45 -19.60 -0.37 36.33
CA PHE A 45 -20.07 -1.44 35.44
C PHE A 45 -20.72 -0.89 34.17
N PHE A 46 -21.67 0.06 34.29
CA PHE A 46 -22.31 0.65 33.11
C PHE A 46 -21.36 1.48 32.26
N ALA A 47 -20.38 2.16 32.87
CA ALA A 47 -19.37 2.91 32.11
C ALA A 47 -18.49 1.96 31.27
N ILE A 48 -17.98 0.88 31.88
CA ILE A 48 -17.16 -0.14 31.18
C ILE A 48 -17.98 -0.86 30.11
N LEU A 49 -19.24 -1.22 30.43
CA LEU A 49 -20.12 -1.89 29.47
C LEU A 49 -20.42 -0.97 28.27
N GLY A 50 -20.70 0.32 28.52
CA GLY A 50 -20.99 1.29 27.46
C GLY A 50 -19.80 1.56 26.56
N THR A 51 -18.59 1.74 27.12
CA THR A 51 -17.38 1.95 26.32
C THR A 51 -16.98 0.69 25.54
N SER A 52 -17.12 -0.49 26.14
CA SER A 52 -16.89 -1.76 25.43
C SER A 52 -17.88 -1.96 24.28
N LEU A 53 -19.19 -1.73 24.49
CA LEU A 53 -20.19 -1.88 23.43
C LEU A 53 -19.95 -0.92 22.27
N MET A 54 -19.58 0.34 22.54
CA MET A 54 -19.24 1.29 21.48
C MET A 54 -17.93 0.94 20.78
N ALA A 55 -16.89 0.52 21.50
CA ALA A 55 -15.63 0.09 20.87
C ALA A 55 -15.84 -1.14 19.98
N THR A 56 -16.59 -2.15 20.45
CA THR A 56 -16.98 -3.30 19.66
C THR A 56 -17.85 -2.90 18.46
N GLY A 57 -18.75 -1.93 18.62
CA GLY A 57 -19.57 -1.40 17.52
C GLY A 57 -18.73 -0.72 16.43
N VAL A 58 -17.80 0.16 16.81
CA VAL A 58 -16.91 0.86 15.87
C VAL A 58 -15.97 -0.11 15.15
N ILE A 59 -15.36 -1.04 15.88
CA ILE A 59 -14.50 -2.07 15.28
C ILE A 59 -15.34 -2.98 14.35
N GLY A 60 -16.56 -3.35 14.76
CA GLY A 60 -17.47 -4.14 13.95
C GLY A 60 -17.87 -3.45 12.65
N LEU A 61 -18.22 -2.17 12.70
CA LEU A 61 -18.52 -1.35 11.51
C LEU A 61 -17.32 -1.28 10.56
N TRP A 62 -16.12 -1.01 11.08
CA TRP A 62 -14.90 -0.98 10.28
C TRP A 62 -14.58 -2.32 9.61
N VAL A 63 -14.76 -3.43 10.35
CA VAL A 63 -14.63 -4.78 9.81
C VAL A 63 -15.66 -5.04 8.71
N ILE A 64 -16.92 -4.64 8.91
CA ILE A 64 -17.98 -4.82 7.91
C ILE A 64 -17.65 -4.06 6.62
N GLU A 65 -17.23 -2.80 6.70
CA GLU A 65 -16.82 -2.02 5.52
C GLU A 65 -15.68 -2.70 4.77
N ARG A 66 -14.70 -3.24 5.49
CA ARG A 66 -13.54 -3.92 4.88
C ARG A 66 -13.93 -5.26 4.24
N LEU A 67 -14.84 -5.99 4.86
CA LEU A 67 -15.41 -7.22 4.30
C LEU A 67 -16.24 -6.92 3.05
N GLN A 68 -17.01 -5.83 3.04
CA GLN A 68 -17.81 -5.41 1.88
C GLN A 68 -16.90 -5.01 0.71
N ALA A 69 -15.84 -4.23 0.96
CA ALA A 69 -14.87 -3.87 -0.07
C ALA A 69 -14.20 -5.10 -0.69
N ARG A 70 -13.77 -6.06 0.16
CA ARG A 70 -13.13 -7.28 -0.33
C ARG A 70 -14.10 -8.23 -1.03
N ALA A 71 -15.34 -8.31 -0.56
CA ALA A 71 -16.39 -9.09 -1.23
C ALA A 71 -16.71 -8.52 -2.62
N ALA A 72 -16.69 -7.19 -2.78
CA ALA A 72 -16.87 -6.55 -4.08
C ALA A 72 -15.71 -6.86 -5.04
N GLU A 73 -14.46 -6.81 -4.57
CA GLU A 73 -13.28 -7.22 -5.35
C GLU A 73 -13.38 -8.69 -5.80
N LEU A 74 -13.67 -9.60 -4.86
CA LEU A 74 -13.80 -11.03 -5.17
C LEU A 74 -14.98 -11.33 -6.09
N ALA A 75 -16.08 -10.58 -5.99
CA ALA A 75 -17.23 -10.75 -6.88
C ALA A 75 -16.89 -10.38 -8.34
N LEU A 76 -16.04 -9.37 -8.54
CA LEU A 76 -15.53 -9.00 -9.86
C LEU A 76 -14.54 -10.05 -10.40
N GLU A 77 -13.71 -10.62 -9.52
CA GLU A 77 -12.68 -11.60 -9.90
C GLU A 77 -13.25 -12.97 -10.27
N TYR A 78 -14.24 -13.48 -9.53
CA TYR A 78 -14.75 -14.86 -9.67
C TYR A 78 -16.11 -14.97 -10.37
N GLY A 79 -16.77 -13.86 -10.72
CA GLY A 79 -18.00 -13.85 -11.51
C GLY A 79 -19.26 -14.41 -10.84
N ALA A 80 -19.19 -14.91 -9.59
CA ALA A 80 -20.32 -15.38 -8.81
C ALA A 80 -20.26 -14.96 -7.33
N PRO A 81 -21.29 -14.29 -6.79
CA PRO A 81 -21.28 -13.75 -5.42
C PRO A 81 -21.19 -14.84 -4.33
N SER A 82 -21.62 -16.07 -4.62
CA SER A 82 -21.53 -17.20 -3.67
C SER A 82 -20.10 -17.69 -3.46
N GLU A 83 -19.26 -17.70 -4.49
CA GLU A 83 -17.87 -18.14 -4.37
C GLU A 83 -17.01 -17.10 -3.67
N ALA A 84 -17.23 -15.82 -3.98
CA ALA A 84 -16.66 -14.69 -3.25
C ALA A 84 -17.00 -14.76 -1.76
N LEU A 85 -18.26 -15.08 -1.41
CA LEU A 85 -18.69 -15.22 -0.02
C LEU A 85 -17.98 -16.39 0.70
N VAL A 86 -17.79 -17.53 0.04
CA VAL A 86 -17.08 -18.68 0.61
C VAL A 86 -15.60 -18.39 0.82
N GLN A 87 -14.94 -17.71 -0.13
CA GLN A 87 -13.56 -17.24 0.02
C GLN A 87 -13.42 -16.25 1.18
N LEU A 88 -14.32 -15.26 1.25
CA LEU A 88 -14.35 -14.28 2.33
C LEU A 88 -14.50 -14.96 3.71
N ILE A 89 -15.41 -15.93 3.83
CA ILE A 89 -15.61 -16.69 5.08
C ILE A 89 -14.36 -17.52 5.42
N ARG A 90 -13.71 -18.15 4.44
CA ARG A 90 -12.46 -18.90 4.68
C ARG A 90 -11.30 -18.00 5.10
N GLU A 91 -11.18 -16.83 4.49
CA GLU A 91 -10.07 -15.91 4.74
C GLU A 91 -10.24 -15.15 6.07
N PHE A 92 -11.46 -14.68 6.36
CA PHE A 92 -11.73 -13.83 7.52
C PHE A 92 -12.39 -14.56 8.68
N GLY A 93 -13.10 -15.67 8.45
CA GLY A 93 -13.76 -16.44 9.50
C GLY A 93 -12.83 -16.80 10.66
N PRO A 94 -11.64 -17.40 10.40
CA PRO A 94 -10.68 -17.69 11.46
C PRO A 94 -10.17 -16.43 12.17
N LYS A 95 -9.85 -15.36 11.42
CA LYS A 95 -9.33 -14.09 11.97
C LYS A 95 -10.36 -13.44 12.89
N LEU A 96 -11.61 -13.35 12.47
CA LEU A 96 -12.72 -12.83 13.26
C LEU A 96 -12.99 -13.69 14.48
N THR A 97 -12.99 -15.01 14.32
CA THR A 97 -13.14 -15.94 15.45
C THR A 97 -12.06 -15.73 16.50
N THR A 98 -10.79 -15.57 16.11
CA THR A 98 -9.69 -15.27 17.02
C THR A 98 -9.86 -13.92 17.71
N VAL A 99 -10.21 -12.86 16.97
CA VAL A 99 -10.45 -11.53 17.55
C VAL A 99 -11.60 -11.57 18.56
N PHE A 100 -12.74 -12.16 18.20
CA PHE A 100 -13.87 -12.28 19.12
C PHE A 100 -13.57 -13.18 20.32
N ALA A 101 -12.80 -14.25 20.15
CA ALA A 101 -12.36 -15.10 21.25
C ALA A 101 -11.43 -14.35 22.21
N LEU A 102 -10.47 -13.57 21.70
CA LEU A 102 -9.57 -12.75 22.51
C LEU A 102 -10.31 -11.62 23.24
N LEU A 103 -11.23 -10.94 22.56
CA LEU A 103 -12.09 -9.92 23.18
C LEU A 103 -12.99 -10.53 24.25
N GLY A 104 -13.60 -11.68 23.98
CA GLY A 104 -14.42 -12.42 24.93
C GLY A 104 -13.62 -12.90 26.15
N ALA A 105 -12.44 -13.48 25.94
CA ALA A 105 -11.55 -13.92 27.00
C ALA A 105 -11.03 -12.73 27.84
N GLY A 106 -10.68 -11.61 27.20
CA GLY A 106 -10.27 -10.38 27.86
C GLY A 106 -11.38 -9.78 28.70
N ALA A 107 -12.61 -9.70 28.17
CA ALA A 107 -13.78 -9.22 28.89
C ALA A 107 -14.13 -10.13 30.07
N ALA A 108 -14.10 -11.46 29.87
CA ALA A 108 -14.36 -12.44 30.92
C ALA A 108 -13.27 -12.40 32.01
N GLY A 109 -12.00 -12.27 31.63
CA GLY A 109 -10.87 -12.14 32.56
C GLY A 109 -10.94 -10.84 33.37
N ALA A 110 -11.28 -9.71 32.73
CA ALA A 110 -11.49 -8.44 33.41
C ALA A 110 -12.69 -8.50 34.37
N ALA A 111 -13.80 -9.10 33.95
CA ALA A 111 -14.98 -9.30 34.80
C ALA A 111 -14.66 -10.21 35.99
N PHE A 112 -13.93 -11.31 35.79
CA PHE A 112 -13.47 -12.20 36.84
C PHE A 112 -12.52 -11.50 37.82
N ALA A 113 -11.53 -10.76 37.33
CA ALA A 113 -10.63 -9.97 38.16
C ALA A 113 -11.37 -8.90 38.99
N LEU A 114 -12.38 -8.24 38.41
CA LEU A 114 -13.25 -7.30 39.12
C LEU A 114 -14.15 -7.99 40.16
N LEU A 115 -14.68 -9.18 39.86
CA LEU A 115 -15.50 -9.97 40.79
C LEU A 115 -14.69 -10.49 41.98
N VAL A 116 -13.52 -11.10 41.71
CA VAL A 116 -12.71 -11.78 42.73
C VAL A 116 -11.80 -10.81 43.48
N HIS A 117 -11.26 -9.80 42.78
CA HIS A 117 -10.26 -8.90 43.34
C HIS A 117 -10.66 -7.42 43.29
N GLY A 118 -11.79 -7.05 42.70
CA GLY A 118 -12.15 -5.65 42.50
C GLY A 118 -12.15 -4.84 43.79
N ARG A 119 -12.64 -5.40 44.91
CA ARG A 119 -12.58 -4.75 46.23
C ARG A 119 -11.16 -4.50 46.73
N ARG A 120 -10.24 -5.43 46.49
CA ARG A 120 -8.83 -5.29 46.88
C ARG A 120 -8.11 -4.34 45.94
N LEU A 121 -8.26 -4.51 44.63
CA LEU A 121 -7.64 -3.67 43.60
C LEU A 121 -8.05 -2.20 43.70
N THR A 122 -9.33 -1.90 43.92
CA THR A 122 -9.77 -0.50 44.13
C THR A 122 -9.21 0.07 45.42
N ALA A 123 -9.21 -0.70 46.51
CA ALA A 123 -8.65 -0.24 47.78
C ALA A 123 -7.13 0.00 47.70
N THR A 124 -6.40 -0.87 47.01
CA THR A 124 -4.95 -0.69 46.78
C THR A 124 -4.67 0.49 45.86
N PHE A 125 -5.46 0.67 44.80
CA PHE A 125 -5.30 1.80 43.88
C PHE A 125 -5.66 3.14 44.54
N ASP A 126 -6.74 3.20 45.32
CA ASP A 126 -7.14 4.40 46.06
C ASP A 126 -6.18 4.74 47.20
N ALA A 127 -5.51 3.72 47.76
CA ALA A 127 -4.44 3.90 48.75
C ALA A 127 -3.11 4.37 48.13
N LEU A 128 -2.97 4.38 46.80
CA LEU A 128 -1.77 4.93 46.16
C LEU A 128 -1.78 6.47 46.20
N PRO A 129 -0.64 7.10 46.55
CA PRO A 129 -0.45 8.53 46.38
C PRO A 129 -0.83 8.98 44.96
N PRO A 130 -1.40 10.19 44.77
CA PRO A 130 -1.88 10.67 43.46
C PRO A 130 -0.84 10.50 42.34
N LEU A 131 0.43 10.79 42.63
CA LEU A 131 1.53 10.64 41.68
C LEU A 131 1.70 9.20 41.16
N ARG A 132 1.56 8.19 42.03
CA ARG A 132 1.69 6.79 41.63
C ARG A 132 0.53 6.32 40.76
N ARG A 133 -0.68 6.83 41.00
CA ARG A 133 -1.84 6.56 40.13
C ARG A 133 -1.63 7.11 38.73
N HIS A 134 -1.18 8.36 38.61
CA HIS A 134 -0.87 8.96 37.32
C HIS A 134 0.24 8.22 36.56
N LEU A 135 1.30 7.79 37.27
CA LEU A 135 2.38 7.00 36.67
C LEU A 135 1.90 5.63 36.17
N SER A 136 1.05 4.93 36.93
CA SER A 136 0.47 3.65 36.49
C SER A 136 -0.43 3.81 35.27
N THR A 137 -1.25 4.87 35.21
CA THR A 137 -2.07 5.17 34.02
C THR A 137 -1.22 5.53 32.81
N LEU A 138 -0.17 6.35 33.00
CA LEU A 138 0.78 6.69 31.95
C LEU A 138 1.48 5.43 31.42
N LEU A 139 1.94 4.55 32.29
CA LEU A 139 2.59 3.29 31.90
C LEU A 139 1.64 2.40 31.10
N ALA A 140 0.38 2.25 31.53
CA ALA A 140 -0.61 1.48 30.78
C ALA A 140 -0.89 2.09 29.40
N ALA A 141 -0.98 3.42 29.31
CA ALA A 141 -1.13 4.12 28.03
C ALA A 141 0.09 3.93 27.11
N VAL A 142 1.31 3.96 27.66
CA VAL A 142 2.54 3.71 26.91
C VAL A 142 2.61 2.27 26.42
N VAL A 143 2.26 1.29 27.25
CA VAL A 143 2.20 -0.13 26.84
C VAL A 143 1.15 -0.35 25.76
N PHE A 144 -0.02 0.26 25.90
CA PHE A 144 -1.08 0.19 24.89
C PHE A 144 -0.66 0.83 23.57
N LEU A 145 -0.03 2.00 23.63
CA LEU A 145 0.51 2.67 22.44
C LEU A 145 1.63 1.85 21.78
N GLY A 146 2.54 1.27 22.58
CA GLY A 146 3.60 0.39 22.10
C GLY A 146 3.05 -0.87 21.41
N ALA A 147 2.04 -1.51 22.01
CA ALA A 147 1.34 -2.64 21.39
C ALA A 147 0.61 -2.23 20.11
N ALA A 148 -0.10 -1.09 20.10
CA ALA A 148 -0.79 -0.58 18.92
C ALA A 148 0.17 -0.28 17.76
N VAL A 149 1.37 0.25 18.06
CA VAL A 149 2.44 0.43 17.07
C VAL A 149 2.95 -0.92 16.55
N GLN A 150 3.06 -1.93 17.41
CA GLN A 150 3.54 -3.26 17.02
C GLN A 150 2.52 -4.05 16.17
N PHE A 151 1.22 -3.85 16.42
CA PHE A 151 0.13 -4.45 15.62
C PHE A 151 -0.17 -3.69 14.33
N ASN A 152 0.36 -2.48 14.16
CA ASN A 152 0.23 -1.73 12.92
C ASN A 152 1.57 -1.72 12.18
N THR A 153 1.82 -2.79 11.42
CA THR A 153 3.03 -3.00 10.60
C THR A 153 3.23 -1.95 9.50
N HIS A 154 2.29 -1.04 9.31
CA HIS A 154 2.47 0.12 8.45
C HIS A 154 3.31 1.15 9.19
N ALA A 155 4.55 1.36 8.72
CA ALA A 155 5.50 2.32 9.27
C ALA A 155 4.85 3.70 9.50
N TYR A 156 4.51 3.99 10.76
CA TYR A 156 4.26 5.36 11.17
C TYR A 156 5.61 6.09 11.16
N GLY A 157 5.81 6.90 10.12
CA GLY A 157 6.88 7.89 10.02
C GLY A 157 6.29 9.28 9.80
N VAL A 158 6.95 10.32 10.31
CA VAL A 158 6.65 11.70 9.91
C VAL A 158 7.24 11.88 8.51
N GLY A 159 6.43 11.73 7.47
CA GLY A 159 6.88 11.85 6.08
C GLY A 159 5.92 11.22 5.09
N VAL A 160 6.17 11.45 3.80
CA VAL A 160 5.48 10.76 2.70
C VAL A 160 6.28 9.50 2.38
N VAL A 161 5.63 8.32 2.42
CA VAL A 161 6.24 7.08 1.94
C VAL A 161 6.39 7.21 0.43
N GLN A 162 7.62 7.48 -0.04
CA GLN A 162 7.89 7.84 -1.43
C GLN A 162 7.42 6.78 -2.42
N ASP A 163 7.44 5.50 -2.04
CA ASP A 163 7.04 4.39 -2.91
C ASP A 163 5.51 4.22 -3.05
N ARG A 164 4.71 5.04 -2.34
CA ARG A 164 3.23 4.98 -2.40
C ARG A 164 2.59 6.10 -3.20
N TYR A 165 3.34 7.13 -3.55
CA TYR A 165 2.79 8.34 -4.15
C TYR A 165 3.56 8.72 -5.41
N PRO A 166 2.89 9.31 -6.43
CA PRO A 166 3.52 9.64 -7.71
C PRO A 166 4.35 10.93 -7.65
N ASP A 167 5.01 11.22 -6.53
CA ASP A 167 5.88 12.39 -6.32
C ASP A 167 6.92 12.52 -7.44
N GLY A 168 7.65 11.42 -7.69
CA GLY A 168 8.70 11.34 -8.70
C GLY A 168 8.16 11.52 -10.12
N ALA A 169 6.96 11.00 -10.40
CA ALA A 169 6.30 11.15 -11.70
C ALA A 169 5.92 12.61 -11.96
N LEU A 170 5.31 13.30 -10.98
CA LEU A 170 4.97 14.72 -11.14
C LEU A 170 6.23 15.61 -11.20
N ALA A 171 7.29 15.28 -10.47
CA ALA A 171 8.58 15.95 -10.58
C ALA A 171 9.19 15.78 -11.97
N PHE A 172 9.16 14.55 -12.52
CA PHE A 172 9.58 14.26 -13.88
C PHE A 172 8.76 15.07 -14.91
N ALA A 173 7.44 15.11 -14.76
CA ALA A 173 6.55 15.86 -15.64
C ALA A 173 6.88 17.37 -15.66
N ARG A 174 7.16 17.96 -14.49
CA ARG A 174 7.59 19.36 -14.36
C ARG A 174 8.93 19.61 -15.04
N ALA A 175 9.92 18.76 -14.76
CA ALA A 175 11.29 18.90 -15.27
C ALA A 175 11.36 18.84 -16.80
N HIS A 176 10.46 18.09 -17.42
CA HIS A 176 10.41 17.92 -18.88
C HIS A 176 9.36 18.77 -19.59
N GLY A 177 8.73 19.71 -18.87
CA GLY A 177 7.82 20.64 -19.50
C GLY A 177 6.50 20.03 -19.97
N LEU A 178 6.04 18.91 -19.38
CA LEU A 178 4.77 18.29 -19.78
C LEU A 178 3.57 19.22 -19.56
N ASP A 179 2.59 19.14 -20.45
CA ASP A 179 1.40 19.99 -20.47
C ASP A 179 0.63 19.95 -19.15
N ALA A 180 -0.13 21.01 -18.87
CA ALA A 180 -0.88 21.14 -17.63
C ALA A 180 -2.03 20.13 -17.46
N ARG A 181 -2.41 19.34 -18.49
CA ARG A 181 -3.60 18.49 -18.48
C ARG A 181 -3.24 17.01 -18.69
N PRO A 182 -2.75 16.31 -17.65
CA PRO A 182 -2.58 14.86 -17.75
C PRO A 182 -3.92 14.17 -17.96
N LEU A 183 -3.91 13.11 -18.77
CA LEU A 183 -4.89 12.03 -18.62
C LEU A 183 -4.50 11.21 -17.38
N ASN A 184 -5.00 11.59 -16.20
CA ASN A 184 -4.71 10.89 -14.96
C ASN A 184 -5.75 9.81 -14.64
N THR A 185 -5.31 8.76 -13.97
CA THR A 185 -6.20 7.75 -13.37
C THR A 185 -6.99 8.34 -12.20
N PHE A 186 -8.19 7.81 -11.96
CA PHE A 186 -9.07 8.20 -10.85
C PHE A 186 -8.37 8.17 -9.48
N GLN A 187 -7.59 7.11 -9.25
CA GLN A 187 -6.89 6.82 -8.00
C GLN A 187 -5.84 7.89 -7.67
N LEU A 188 -5.25 8.52 -8.68
CA LEU A 188 -4.21 9.53 -8.51
C LEU A 188 -4.76 10.96 -8.54
N GLY A 189 -6.04 11.16 -8.86
CA GLY A 189 -6.61 12.49 -9.07
C GLY A 189 -6.54 13.41 -7.84
N GLY A 190 -6.86 12.88 -6.66
CA GLY A 190 -6.75 13.63 -5.40
C GLY A 190 -5.31 14.06 -5.10
N TYR A 191 -4.34 13.23 -5.50
CA TYR A 191 -2.92 13.54 -5.35
C TYR A 191 -2.45 14.60 -6.35
N VAL A 192 -2.89 14.52 -7.62
CA VAL A 192 -2.61 15.56 -8.63
C VAL A 192 -3.14 16.91 -8.19
N ILE A 193 -4.34 16.97 -7.60
CA ILE A 193 -4.87 18.22 -7.01
C ILE A 193 -3.93 18.75 -5.93
N TRP A 194 -3.49 17.89 -5.01
CA TRP A 194 -2.70 18.35 -3.88
C TRP A 194 -1.25 18.74 -4.25
N ALA A 195 -0.54 17.87 -4.97
CA ALA A 195 0.89 18.01 -5.28
C ALA A 195 1.17 18.70 -6.63
N GLY A 196 0.14 18.86 -7.45
CA GLY A 196 0.19 19.51 -8.76
C GLY A 196 -0.60 20.81 -8.85
N GLN A 197 -1.18 21.33 -7.76
CA GLN A 197 -2.04 22.53 -7.76
C GLN A 197 -1.46 23.77 -8.45
N ASP A 198 -0.13 23.89 -8.51
CA ASP A 198 0.58 24.99 -9.14
C ASP A 198 0.59 24.92 -10.67
N ARG A 199 0.37 23.73 -11.25
CA ARG A 199 0.59 23.49 -12.67
C ARG A 199 -0.44 22.57 -13.31
N PHE A 200 -0.76 21.45 -12.68
CA PHE A 200 -1.54 20.38 -13.28
C PHE A 200 -3.02 20.48 -12.92
N LYS A 201 -3.86 20.25 -13.94
CA LYS A 201 -5.31 20.18 -13.83
C LYS A 201 -5.73 18.73 -13.98
N VAL A 202 -6.36 18.22 -12.93
CA VAL A 202 -6.88 16.86 -12.89
C VAL A 202 -8.03 16.69 -13.92
N LEU A 203 -8.08 15.55 -14.59
CA LEU A 203 -9.22 15.15 -15.40
C LEU A 203 -10.34 14.57 -14.51
N ILE A 204 -9.98 13.67 -13.61
CA ILE A 204 -10.90 12.95 -12.72
C ILE A 204 -10.27 12.70 -11.35
N ASP A 205 -11.07 12.69 -10.28
CA ASP A 205 -10.64 12.42 -8.91
C ASP A 205 -11.75 11.75 -8.07
N GLY A 206 -11.44 11.43 -6.81
CA GLY A 206 -12.31 10.75 -5.83
C GLY A 206 -13.62 11.44 -5.44
N ARG A 207 -14.01 12.56 -6.05
CA ARG A 207 -15.28 13.26 -5.83
C ARG A 207 -16.36 12.84 -6.84
N ASN A 208 -16.30 11.59 -7.32
CA ASN A 208 -17.16 11.01 -8.36
C ASN A 208 -18.66 11.30 -8.13
N ASP A 209 -19.21 10.95 -6.98
CA ASP A 209 -20.65 11.05 -6.72
C ASP A 209 -21.16 12.49 -6.52
N LEU A 210 -20.26 13.47 -6.47
CA LEU A 210 -20.59 14.87 -6.20
C LEU A 210 -20.38 15.79 -7.40
N LEU A 211 -19.36 15.54 -8.22
CA LEU A 211 -18.90 16.48 -9.25
C LEU A 211 -19.01 15.94 -10.68
N TYR A 212 -19.05 14.62 -10.87
CA TYR A 212 -18.91 14.01 -12.17
C TYR A 212 -20.19 13.27 -12.57
N PRO A 213 -20.78 13.55 -13.75
CA PRO A 213 -21.89 12.75 -14.25
C PRO A 213 -21.49 11.29 -14.44
N ASP A 214 -22.38 10.34 -14.13
CA ASP A 214 -22.13 8.89 -14.27
C ASP A 214 -21.56 8.49 -15.64
N ALA A 215 -22.07 9.09 -16.71
CA ALA A 215 -21.62 8.81 -18.07
C ALA A 215 -20.15 9.20 -18.29
N PHE A 216 -19.70 10.32 -17.72
CA PHE A 216 -18.31 10.75 -17.77
C PHE A 216 -17.43 9.81 -16.95
N PHE A 217 -17.87 9.44 -15.74
CA PHE A 217 -17.11 8.52 -14.89
C PHE A 217 -16.89 7.16 -15.58
N ARG A 218 -17.96 6.58 -16.15
CA ARG A 218 -17.87 5.31 -16.88
C ARG A 218 -16.93 5.41 -18.08
N GLU A 219 -17.06 6.45 -18.89
CA GLU A 219 -16.19 6.64 -20.04
C GLU A 219 -14.70 6.74 -19.68
N VAL A 220 -14.37 7.49 -18.62
CA VAL A 220 -12.98 7.65 -18.16
C VAL A 220 -12.45 6.37 -17.52
N SER A 221 -13.30 5.62 -16.80
CA SER A 221 -12.94 4.31 -16.24
C SER A 221 -12.70 3.27 -17.35
N ASP A 222 -13.62 3.14 -18.31
CA ASP A 222 -13.47 2.23 -19.46
C ASP A 222 -12.21 2.55 -20.29
N GLY A 223 -11.86 3.83 -20.39
CA GLY A 223 -10.67 4.28 -21.08
C GLY A 223 -9.35 3.98 -20.35
N GLN A 224 -9.40 3.75 -19.04
CA GLN A 224 -8.24 3.29 -18.26
C GLN A 224 -7.93 1.82 -18.48
N GLU A 225 -8.92 1.02 -18.89
CA GLU A 225 -8.82 -0.45 -18.94
C GLU A 225 -8.69 -1.02 -20.36
N SER A 226 -9.00 -0.23 -21.39
CA SER A 226 -9.01 -0.70 -22.79
C SER A 226 -8.23 0.20 -23.75
N ALA A 227 -7.65 -0.38 -24.80
CA ALA A 227 -6.92 0.36 -25.84
C ALA A 227 -7.83 1.28 -26.66
N GLU A 228 -9.01 0.78 -27.02
CA GLU A 228 -10.01 1.56 -27.74
C GLU A 228 -10.54 2.70 -26.87
N GLY A 229 -10.91 2.42 -25.62
CA GLY A 229 -11.36 3.43 -24.67
C GLY A 229 -10.29 4.49 -24.43
N PHE A 230 -9.04 4.08 -24.23
CA PHE A 230 -7.88 4.97 -24.08
C PHE A 230 -7.77 5.94 -25.26
N GLY A 231 -7.80 5.42 -26.50
CA GLY A 231 -7.74 6.24 -27.70
C GLY A 231 -8.87 7.27 -27.76
N ARG A 232 -10.11 6.88 -27.41
CA ARG A 232 -11.26 7.79 -27.36
C ARG A 232 -11.05 8.92 -26.36
N ILE A 233 -10.70 8.61 -25.12
CA ILE A 233 -10.55 9.65 -24.07
C ILE A 233 -9.32 10.52 -24.31
N ALA A 234 -8.20 9.96 -24.77
CA ALA A 234 -7.00 10.72 -25.09
C ALA A 234 -7.26 11.74 -26.20
N ASN A 235 -8.00 11.35 -27.24
CA ASN A 235 -8.39 12.25 -28.33
C ASN A 235 -9.42 13.30 -27.86
N ARG A 236 -10.46 12.88 -27.13
CA ARG A 236 -11.52 13.77 -26.64
C ARG A 236 -10.99 14.89 -25.75
N PHE A 237 -10.02 14.59 -24.89
CA PHE A 237 -9.42 15.56 -23.97
C PHE A 237 -8.13 16.18 -24.50
N GLU A 238 -7.75 15.87 -25.74
CA GLU A 238 -6.53 16.35 -26.40
C GLU A 238 -5.27 16.14 -25.53
N SER A 239 -5.24 15.03 -24.79
CA SER A 239 -4.17 14.76 -23.83
C SER A 239 -2.89 14.36 -24.57
N THR A 240 -1.77 14.94 -24.14
CA THR A 240 -0.44 14.67 -24.71
C THR A 240 0.41 13.76 -23.83
N TRP A 241 0.00 13.56 -22.57
CA TRP A 241 0.64 12.65 -21.63
C TRP A 241 -0.38 12.06 -20.64
N VAL A 242 -0.02 10.93 -20.04
CA VAL A 242 -0.83 10.13 -19.12
C VAL A 242 -0.09 9.98 -17.80
N LEU A 243 -0.82 10.07 -16.70
CA LEU A 243 -0.34 9.68 -15.38
C LEU A 243 -1.12 8.44 -14.94
N ALA A 244 -0.48 7.28 -15.10
CA ALA A 244 -1.04 5.98 -14.79
C ALA A 244 -0.67 5.53 -13.37
N SER A 245 -1.61 4.89 -12.68
CA SER A 245 -1.29 4.06 -11.51
C SER A 245 -0.46 2.87 -11.98
N ASN A 246 0.62 2.60 -11.27
CA ASN A 246 1.46 1.42 -11.47
C ASN A 246 1.46 0.51 -10.24
N GLU A 247 0.66 0.81 -9.23
CA GLU A 247 0.61 -0.02 -8.01
C GLU A 247 0.22 -1.46 -8.37
N PRO A 248 0.95 -2.49 -7.89
CA PRO A 248 0.65 -3.89 -8.22
C PRO A 248 -0.81 -4.27 -7.97
N GLY A 249 -1.48 -4.80 -8.99
CA GLY A 249 -2.90 -5.20 -8.96
C GLY A 249 -3.88 -4.03 -9.10
N ARG A 250 -3.38 -2.80 -9.29
CA ARG A 250 -4.16 -1.57 -9.48
C ARG A 250 -3.58 -0.73 -10.61
N GLU A 251 -2.91 -1.38 -11.55
CA GLU A 251 -2.34 -0.75 -12.73
C GLU A 251 -3.46 -0.20 -13.62
N THR A 252 -3.19 0.92 -14.29
CA THR A 252 -4.13 1.57 -15.21
C THR A 252 -3.39 1.99 -16.47
N PHE A 253 -4.07 2.14 -17.59
CA PHE A 253 -3.48 2.59 -18.85
C PHE A 253 -2.30 1.76 -19.35
N LEU A 254 -2.14 0.49 -18.93
CA LEU A 254 -1.06 -0.39 -19.37
C LEU A 254 -1.00 -0.51 -20.91
N GLN A 255 -2.17 -0.48 -21.54
CA GLN A 255 -2.34 -0.49 -23.00
C GLN A 255 -1.71 0.72 -23.71
N ALA A 256 -1.49 1.85 -23.03
CA ALA A 256 -0.98 3.06 -23.65
C ALA A 256 0.41 2.86 -24.28
N GLY A 257 1.23 1.96 -23.72
CA GLY A 257 2.54 1.60 -24.29
C GLY A 257 2.45 0.96 -25.69
N HIS A 258 1.29 0.41 -26.05
CA HIS A 258 1.06 -0.31 -27.32
C HIS A 258 0.31 0.51 -28.37
N VAL A 259 -0.07 1.75 -28.06
CA VAL A 259 -0.87 2.61 -28.95
C VAL A 259 0.01 3.75 -29.49
N PRO A 260 0.53 3.70 -30.73
CA PRO A 260 1.25 4.83 -31.30
C PRO A 260 0.38 6.11 -31.33
N PRO A 261 0.93 7.31 -31.06
CA PRO A 261 2.36 7.63 -30.86
C PRO A 261 2.79 7.67 -29.38
N TRP A 262 2.11 6.95 -28.50
CA TRP A 262 2.39 6.95 -27.07
C TRP A 262 3.60 6.08 -26.74
N THR A 263 4.38 6.48 -25.75
CA THR A 263 5.56 5.75 -25.29
C THR A 263 5.76 5.95 -23.80
N GLU A 264 6.09 4.87 -23.10
CA GLU A 264 6.49 4.90 -21.69
C GLU A 264 7.82 5.66 -21.54
N VAL A 265 7.85 6.71 -20.72
CA VAL A 265 9.03 7.59 -20.55
C VAL A 265 9.48 7.72 -19.09
N TYR A 266 8.64 7.28 -18.16
CA TYR A 266 8.94 7.26 -16.73
C TYR A 266 8.26 6.05 -16.09
N TRP A 267 8.97 5.39 -15.20
CA TRP A 267 8.48 4.25 -14.44
C TRP A 267 8.90 4.40 -12.98
N SER A 268 7.96 4.22 -12.06
CA SER A 268 8.17 4.01 -10.63
C SER A 268 7.13 3.02 -10.11
N GLU A 269 7.34 2.46 -8.92
CA GLU A 269 6.40 1.51 -8.31
C GLU A 269 4.96 2.09 -8.20
N PRO A 270 4.73 3.35 -7.80
CA PRO A 270 3.37 3.90 -7.73
C PRO A 270 2.84 4.45 -9.06
N ALA A 271 3.67 4.80 -10.05
CA ALA A 271 3.20 5.43 -11.28
C ALA A 271 4.06 5.22 -12.53
N VAL A 272 3.39 5.27 -13.68
CA VAL A 272 4.01 5.32 -15.02
C VAL A 272 3.57 6.59 -15.74
N ILE A 273 4.46 7.17 -16.55
CA ILE A 273 4.09 8.20 -17.52
C ILE A 273 4.23 7.67 -18.93
N TYR A 274 3.13 7.76 -19.68
CA TYR A 274 3.14 7.65 -21.13
C TYR A 274 3.05 9.04 -21.74
N ALA A 275 3.85 9.32 -22.75
CA ALA A 275 3.86 10.61 -23.44
C ALA A 275 3.78 10.39 -24.95
N ARG A 276 3.11 11.32 -25.64
CA ARG A 276 3.08 11.35 -27.10
C ARG A 276 4.40 11.85 -27.67
N MET A 277 5.04 11.05 -28.53
CA MET A 277 6.38 11.36 -29.05
C MET A 277 6.41 12.47 -30.12
N ASP A 278 5.26 12.81 -30.70
CA ASP A 278 5.11 13.98 -31.58
C ASP A 278 5.03 15.29 -30.77
N ALA A 279 4.35 15.28 -29.61
CA ALA A 279 4.30 16.41 -28.69
C ALA A 279 5.61 16.61 -27.91
N TYR A 280 6.31 15.51 -27.55
CA TYR A 280 7.51 15.55 -26.73
C TYR A 280 8.70 14.83 -27.37
N PRO A 281 9.24 15.31 -28.51
CA PRO A 281 10.33 14.63 -29.22
C PRO A 281 11.62 14.51 -28.40
N GLY A 282 11.84 15.41 -27.42
CA GLY A 282 12.99 15.37 -26.51
C GLY A 282 13.00 14.14 -25.58
N LEU A 283 11.85 13.47 -25.38
CA LEU A 283 11.73 12.31 -24.50
C LEU A 283 12.11 10.98 -25.17
N ARG A 284 12.44 10.95 -26.47
CA ARG A 284 12.82 9.72 -27.18
C ARG A 284 14.04 9.00 -26.58
N GLY A 285 14.92 9.74 -25.91
CA GLY A 285 16.06 9.18 -25.19
C GLY A 285 15.71 8.55 -23.83
N MET A 286 14.53 8.86 -23.29
CA MET A 286 14.01 8.35 -22.02
C MET A 286 13.01 7.22 -22.19
N ALA A 287 12.58 6.96 -23.43
CA ALA A 287 11.68 5.88 -23.77
C ALA A 287 12.17 4.53 -23.21
N PHE A 288 11.25 3.82 -22.57
CA PHE A 288 11.42 2.42 -22.19
C PHE A 288 11.13 1.55 -23.41
N ARG A 289 12.18 0.92 -23.93
CA ARG A 289 12.14 0.13 -25.18
C ARG A 289 12.10 -1.36 -24.90
N TYR A 290 12.72 -1.80 -23.82
CA TYR A 290 12.91 -3.22 -23.54
C TYR A 290 12.12 -3.70 -22.33
N LEU A 291 11.88 -2.83 -21.36
CA LEU A 291 11.04 -3.11 -20.20
C LEU A 291 9.70 -2.40 -20.36
N GLN A 292 8.60 -3.15 -20.33
CA GLN A 292 7.25 -2.60 -20.46
C GLN A 292 6.49 -2.84 -19.15
N ALA A 293 5.80 -1.81 -18.64
CA ALA A 293 5.11 -1.89 -17.35
C ALA A 293 4.06 -3.01 -17.26
N ASP A 294 3.43 -3.38 -18.37
CA ASP A 294 2.37 -4.40 -18.45
C ASP A 294 2.89 -5.85 -18.40
N ASP A 295 4.17 -6.07 -18.75
CA ASP A 295 4.79 -7.39 -18.79
C ASP A 295 6.29 -7.28 -18.46
N LEU A 296 6.63 -6.83 -17.26
CA LEU A 296 8.02 -6.58 -16.88
C LEU A 296 8.91 -7.84 -16.95
N LEU A 297 8.42 -8.99 -16.48
CA LEU A 297 9.19 -10.24 -16.51
C LEU A 297 9.30 -10.81 -17.92
N GLY A 298 8.21 -10.81 -18.70
CA GLY A 298 8.23 -11.30 -20.07
C GLY A 298 9.04 -10.39 -20.99
N SER A 299 8.97 -9.07 -20.80
CA SER A 299 9.78 -8.08 -21.53
C SER A 299 11.27 -8.20 -21.22
N LEU A 300 11.66 -8.41 -19.96
CA LEU A 300 13.04 -8.77 -19.60
C LEU A 300 13.50 -10.07 -20.27
N GLY A 301 12.66 -11.10 -20.29
CA GLY A 301 12.95 -12.36 -20.99
C GLY A 301 13.16 -12.17 -22.50
N ARG A 302 12.28 -11.39 -23.17
CA ARG A 302 12.43 -11.02 -24.58
C ARG A 302 13.71 -10.24 -24.83
N ALA A 303 14.08 -9.34 -23.92
CA ALA A 303 15.31 -8.57 -24.03
C ALA A 303 16.57 -9.46 -23.93
N PHE A 304 16.56 -10.49 -23.09
CA PHE A 304 17.64 -11.49 -23.08
C PHE A 304 17.73 -12.29 -24.37
N GLY A 305 16.60 -12.67 -24.97
CA GLY A 305 16.59 -13.32 -26.28
C GLY A 305 17.10 -12.40 -27.40
N ALA A 306 16.79 -11.10 -27.34
CA ALA A 306 17.32 -10.11 -28.28
C ALA A 306 18.83 -9.88 -28.08
N ALA A 307 19.30 -9.89 -26.83
CA ALA A 307 20.71 -9.73 -26.49
C ALA A 307 21.65 -10.80 -27.08
N GLN A 308 21.13 -11.99 -27.37
CA GLN A 308 21.91 -13.03 -28.07
C GLN A 308 22.28 -12.62 -29.50
N ARG A 309 21.48 -11.74 -30.12
CA ARG A 309 21.70 -11.21 -31.47
C ARG A 309 22.39 -9.86 -31.45
N ASP A 310 22.07 -9.02 -30.47
CA ASP A 310 22.67 -7.71 -30.29
C ASP A 310 23.06 -7.47 -28.82
N PRO A 311 24.34 -7.63 -28.46
CA PRO A 311 24.81 -7.39 -27.10
C PRO A 311 24.53 -5.98 -26.56
N ALA A 312 24.31 -4.97 -27.43
CA ALA A 312 23.99 -3.60 -27.00
C ALA A 312 22.61 -3.48 -26.33
N VAL A 313 21.74 -4.49 -26.52
CA VAL A 313 20.45 -4.60 -25.84
C VAL A 313 20.66 -4.67 -24.32
N LEU A 314 21.64 -5.44 -23.83
CA LEU A 314 21.88 -5.57 -22.39
C LEU A 314 22.25 -4.24 -21.75
N SER A 315 23.11 -3.45 -22.41
CA SER A 315 23.46 -2.12 -21.93
C SER A 315 22.26 -1.17 -21.92
N SER A 316 21.28 -1.37 -22.80
CA SER A 316 20.04 -0.58 -22.83
C SER A 316 19.08 -0.98 -21.71
N VAL A 317 18.90 -2.29 -21.48
CA VAL A 317 18.13 -2.83 -20.36
C VAL A 317 18.72 -2.38 -19.02
N GLU A 318 20.05 -2.43 -18.87
CA GLU A 318 20.73 -1.98 -17.65
C GLU A 318 20.47 -0.49 -17.38
N ARG A 319 20.45 0.36 -18.41
CA ARG A 319 20.09 1.77 -18.26
C ARG A 319 18.61 1.97 -17.86
N GLU A 320 17.70 1.18 -18.43
CA GLU A 320 16.27 1.23 -18.06
C GLU A 320 16.07 0.80 -16.60
N LEU A 321 16.68 -0.31 -16.16
CA LEU A 321 16.65 -0.79 -14.77
C LEU A 321 17.26 0.24 -13.80
N ALA A 322 18.38 0.87 -14.19
CA ALA A 322 18.99 1.91 -13.38
C ALA A 322 18.05 3.12 -13.17
N ARG A 323 17.29 3.52 -14.20
CA ARG A 323 16.28 4.59 -14.07
C ARG A 323 15.11 4.15 -13.18
N MET A 324 14.61 2.93 -13.35
CA MET A 324 13.55 2.39 -12.49
C MET A 324 13.98 2.36 -11.02
N HIS A 325 15.22 1.93 -10.75
CA HIS A 325 15.74 1.83 -9.39
C HIS A 325 16.01 3.21 -8.79
N ALA A 326 16.48 4.18 -9.59
CA ALA A 326 16.59 5.55 -9.14
C ALA A 326 15.23 6.18 -8.78
N ALA A 327 14.16 5.79 -9.49
CA ALA A 327 12.81 6.26 -9.24
C ALA A 327 12.09 5.53 -8.09
N SER A 328 12.48 4.29 -7.79
CA SER A 328 11.90 3.44 -6.73
C SER A 328 12.97 2.53 -6.13
N PRO A 329 13.88 3.05 -5.30
CA PRO A 329 15.02 2.28 -4.79
C PRO A 329 14.60 1.09 -3.93
N HIS A 330 13.41 1.14 -3.36
CA HIS A 330 12.83 0.06 -2.56
C HIS A 330 11.70 -0.66 -3.28
N GLY A 331 11.46 -0.40 -4.57
CA GLY A 331 10.35 -0.98 -5.31
C GLY A 331 10.49 -2.50 -5.48
N LEU A 332 9.47 -3.25 -5.06
CA LEU A 332 9.41 -4.70 -5.16
C LEU A 332 9.75 -5.21 -6.57
N ARG A 333 9.12 -4.63 -7.60
CA ARG A 333 9.28 -5.12 -8.98
C ARG A 333 10.66 -4.79 -9.52
N VAL A 334 11.21 -3.62 -9.23
CA VAL A 334 12.55 -3.26 -9.72
C VAL A 334 13.67 -4.05 -9.02
N LEU A 335 13.57 -4.29 -7.71
CA LEU A 335 14.53 -5.15 -7.00
C LEU A 335 14.47 -6.60 -7.51
N THR A 336 13.27 -7.10 -7.81
CA THR A 336 13.08 -8.40 -8.46
C THR A 336 13.75 -8.46 -9.82
N LEU A 337 13.51 -7.46 -10.68
CA LEU A 337 14.09 -7.39 -12.03
C LEU A 337 15.62 -7.27 -11.99
N LEU A 338 16.17 -6.42 -11.12
CA LEU A 338 17.62 -6.27 -10.96
C LEU A 338 18.27 -7.57 -10.51
N THR A 339 17.66 -8.27 -9.55
CA THR A 339 18.13 -9.58 -9.08
C THR A 339 18.19 -10.58 -10.24
N LEU A 340 17.09 -10.72 -10.98
CA LEU A 340 17.00 -11.64 -12.12
C LEU A 340 17.94 -11.22 -13.26
N PHE A 341 18.08 -9.92 -13.49
CA PHE A 341 18.94 -9.39 -14.55
C PHE A 341 20.42 -9.72 -14.29
N HIS A 342 20.89 -9.47 -13.08
CA HIS A 342 22.27 -9.76 -12.70
C HIS A 342 22.52 -11.27 -12.54
N ASP A 343 21.52 -12.05 -12.15
CA ASP A 343 21.64 -13.51 -12.16
C ASP A 343 21.82 -14.08 -13.58
N ALA A 344 21.11 -13.55 -14.57
CA ALA A 344 21.27 -13.95 -15.97
C ALA A 344 22.66 -13.61 -16.54
N ARG A 345 23.40 -12.66 -15.94
CA ARG A 345 24.79 -12.33 -16.32
C ARG A 345 25.84 -13.28 -15.76
N GLY A 346 25.42 -14.30 -14.99
CA GLY A 346 26.31 -15.33 -14.45
C GLY A 346 27.34 -14.76 -13.45
N PRO A 347 28.58 -15.27 -13.42
CA PRO A 347 29.59 -14.87 -12.44
C PRO A 347 29.87 -13.36 -12.41
N ALA A 348 29.80 -12.68 -13.56
CA ALA A 348 30.04 -11.24 -13.66
C ALA A 348 28.95 -10.41 -12.95
N GLY A 349 27.75 -10.95 -12.77
CA GLY A 349 26.64 -10.28 -12.09
C GLY A 349 26.41 -10.73 -10.64
N ALA A 350 27.12 -11.75 -10.15
CA ALA A 350 26.82 -12.40 -8.87
C ALA A 350 26.79 -11.43 -7.67
N ALA A 351 27.78 -10.53 -7.56
CA ALA A 351 27.83 -9.56 -6.46
C ALA A 351 26.63 -8.60 -6.44
N LEU A 352 26.21 -8.10 -7.62
CA LEU A 352 25.06 -7.21 -7.73
C LEU A 352 23.74 -7.96 -7.54
N ARG A 353 23.64 -9.20 -8.05
CA ARG A 353 22.51 -10.08 -7.78
C ARG A 353 22.31 -10.27 -6.28
N ASP A 354 23.37 -10.66 -5.57
CA ASP A 354 23.30 -10.97 -4.13
C ASP A 354 22.93 -9.72 -3.32
N LYS A 355 23.47 -8.54 -3.70
CA LYS A 355 23.07 -7.26 -3.13
C LYS A 355 21.57 -7.01 -3.29
N TYR A 356 21.05 -7.00 -4.53
CA TYR A 356 19.65 -6.66 -4.77
C TYR A 356 18.69 -7.72 -4.21
N PHE A 357 19.12 -8.98 -4.15
CA PHE A 357 18.34 -10.03 -3.48
C PHE A 357 18.29 -9.80 -1.96
N ALA A 358 19.40 -9.40 -1.33
CA ALA A 358 19.40 -9.04 0.08
C ALA A 358 18.50 -7.82 0.36
N ASP A 359 18.56 -6.79 -0.48
CA ASP A 359 17.68 -5.62 -0.40
C ASP A 359 16.20 -6.04 -0.54
N LEU A 360 15.89 -6.92 -1.50
CA LEU A 360 14.55 -7.49 -1.71
C LEU A 360 14.05 -8.27 -0.48
N VAL A 361 14.85 -9.18 0.08
CA VAL A 361 14.50 -9.98 1.27
C VAL A 361 14.32 -9.08 2.50
N SER A 362 15.17 -8.08 2.69
CA SER A 362 15.09 -7.18 3.84
C SER A 362 13.86 -6.27 3.79
N THR A 363 13.48 -5.82 2.59
CA THR A 363 12.34 -4.92 2.38
C THR A 363 11.01 -5.68 2.40
N TYR A 364 10.99 -6.91 1.87
CA TYR A 364 9.77 -7.70 1.64
C TYR A 364 9.91 -9.17 2.10
N PRO A 365 10.27 -9.44 3.36
CA PRO A 365 10.66 -10.78 3.82
C PRO A 365 9.59 -11.86 3.59
N ASP A 366 8.32 -11.48 3.67
CA ASP A 366 7.18 -12.40 3.56
C ASP A 366 6.48 -12.35 2.19
N HIS A 367 7.02 -11.61 1.22
CA HIS A 367 6.34 -11.42 -0.07
C HIS A 367 6.54 -12.64 -0.99
N PRO A 368 5.48 -13.18 -1.66
CA PRO A 368 5.57 -14.34 -2.55
C PRO A 368 6.68 -14.26 -3.62
N ALA A 369 6.93 -13.07 -4.16
CA ALA A 369 8.00 -12.84 -5.14
C ALA A 369 9.40 -13.19 -4.61
N VAL A 370 9.68 -12.99 -3.32
CA VAL A 370 10.97 -13.33 -2.71
C VAL A 370 11.21 -14.83 -2.75
N PHE A 371 10.20 -15.62 -2.39
CA PHE A 371 10.27 -17.08 -2.45
C PHE A 371 10.44 -17.59 -3.89
N GLU A 372 9.75 -16.98 -4.85
CA GLU A 372 9.88 -17.34 -6.26
C GLU A 372 11.28 -17.04 -6.81
N VAL A 373 11.85 -15.86 -6.48
CA VAL A 373 13.23 -15.51 -6.85
C VAL A 373 14.21 -16.48 -6.17
N ALA A 374 14.08 -16.74 -4.87
CA ALA A 374 14.93 -17.66 -4.14
C ALA A 374 14.93 -19.07 -4.76
N ARG A 375 13.73 -19.58 -5.12
CA ARG A 375 13.55 -20.88 -5.79
C ARG A 375 14.28 -20.93 -7.13
N ARG A 376 14.19 -19.86 -7.94
CA ARG A 376 14.91 -19.75 -9.23
C ARG A 376 16.43 -19.73 -9.04
N LEU A 377 16.91 -19.01 -8.04
CA LEU A 377 18.34 -18.95 -7.73
C LEU A 377 18.88 -20.31 -7.24
N ALA A 378 18.11 -21.04 -6.44
CA ALA A 378 18.48 -22.36 -5.92
C ALA A 378 18.39 -23.48 -6.97
N GLY A 379 17.49 -23.37 -7.95
CA GLY A 379 17.25 -24.37 -8.99
C GLY A 379 18.34 -24.45 -10.07
N ARG A 380 19.39 -23.63 -10.01
CA ARG A 380 20.53 -23.75 -10.92
C ARG A 380 21.43 -24.90 -10.46
N PRO A 381 21.80 -25.85 -11.35
CA PRO A 381 22.91 -26.74 -11.07
C PRO A 381 24.10 -25.84 -10.74
N GLN A 382 24.72 -26.05 -9.57
CA GLN A 382 26.01 -25.43 -9.30
C GLN A 382 26.92 -25.92 -10.42
N VAL A 383 27.25 -25.04 -11.38
CA VAL A 383 28.31 -25.33 -12.34
C VAL A 383 29.54 -25.54 -11.46
N PRO A 384 30.06 -26.78 -11.35
CA PRO A 384 31.19 -27.04 -10.48
C PRO A 384 32.25 -26.05 -10.91
N ALA A 385 32.72 -25.22 -9.97
CA ALA A 385 33.76 -24.25 -10.24
C ALA A 385 34.86 -25.03 -10.95
N THR A 386 35.01 -24.80 -12.26
CA THR A 386 36.08 -25.42 -13.02
C THR A 386 37.32 -24.87 -12.35
N SER A 387 37.93 -25.71 -11.51
CA SER A 387 39.21 -25.42 -10.91
C SER A 387 40.09 -25.06 -12.08
N ASN A 388 40.48 -23.79 -12.15
CA ASN A 388 41.59 -23.36 -12.97
C ASN A 388 42.79 -24.10 -12.41
N ASP A 389 42.97 -25.34 -12.87
CA ASP A 389 44.15 -26.14 -12.63
C ASP A 389 45.25 -25.60 -13.54
N THR A 390 45.69 -24.40 -13.20
CA THR A 390 47.00 -23.91 -13.60
C THR A 390 48.02 -24.61 -12.71
N ARG A 391 48.63 -25.69 -13.22
CA ARG A 391 50.09 -25.88 -13.37
C ARG A 391 50.46 -27.37 -13.36
N GLY A 392 50.42 -27.97 -14.54
CA GLY A 392 51.26 -29.12 -14.87
C GLY A 392 52.09 -28.80 -16.10
N ASN A 393 53.31 -28.32 -15.92
CA ASN A 393 54.39 -28.42 -16.92
C ASN A 393 55.77 -28.25 -16.25
N ALA A 394 56.39 -29.38 -15.90
CA ALA A 394 57.82 -29.71 -15.98
C ALA A 394 57.98 -31.16 -15.46
N PRO A 395 58.69 -32.03 -16.19
CA PRO A 395 60.11 -32.23 -15.85
C PRO A 395 61.08 -31.67 -16.88
#